data_AF-A0A5J9TK70-F1
#
_entry.id   AF-A0A5J9TK70-F1
#
_cell.length_a   1.000
_cell.length_b   1.000
_cell.length_c   1.000
_cell.angle_alpha   90.00
_cell.angle_beta   90.00
_cell.angle_gamma   90.00
#
_symmetry.space_group_name_H-M   'P 1'
#
loop_
_entity.id
_entity.type
_entity.pdbx_description
1 polymer ?
#
loop_
_entity_poly.entity_id
_entity_poly.type
_entity_poly.pdbx_seq_one_letter_code
_entity_poly.pdbx_strand_id
1 'polypeptide(L)'
;KSENTLAYLAAMRGKSMAFVGDSLARNHMQSLICLLTRVEKPTPKSPSDDGVYRYVKHNFTVANFWAPFLVRPEMIEEDGPTHTGLWNLYLDEPDAARRGV
;
A
#
# COMPACT_ATOMS: atom_id res chain seq x y z
N LYS A 1 20.86 -16.55 1.22
CA LYS A 1 20.07 -15.34 0.84
C LYS A 1 18.56 -15.63 0.73
N SER A 2 18.12 -16.81 0.27
CA SER A 2 16.70 -17.23 0.31
C SER A 2 16.20 -17.62 1.71
N GLU A 3 17.10 -18.12 2.57
CA GLU A 3 16.79 -18.56 3.94
C GLU A 3 16.12 -17.46 4.79
N ASN A 4 16.65 -16.23 4.75
CA ASN A 4 16.06 -15.08 5.46
C ASN A 4 14.67 -14.71 4.93
N THR A 5 14.43 -14.89 3.63
CA THR A 5 13.14 -14.58 2.99
C THR A 5 12.06 -15.61 3.37
N LEU A 6 12.44 -16.89 3.45
CA LEU A 6 11.58 -17.96 3.95
C LEU A 6 11.24 -17.76 5.43
N ALA A 7 12.23 -17.43 6.26
CA ALA A 7 12.01 -17.14 7.68
C ALA A 7 11.05 -15.94 7.87
N TYR A 8 11.19 -14.89 7.07
CA TYR A 8 10.27 -13.75 7.08
C TYR A 8 8.84 -14.17 6.72
N LEU A 9 8.64 -14.90 5.62
CA LEU A 9 7.30 -15.36 5.21
C LEU A 9 6.68 -16.31 6.25
N ALA A 10 7.49 -17.16 6.89
CA ALA A 10 7.04 -18.00 8.00
C ALA A 10 6.58 -17.18 9.21
N ALA A 11 7.32 -16.13 9.58
CA ALA A 11 6.95 -15.21 10.65
C ALA A 11 5.68 -14.41 10.33
N MET A 12 5.44 -14.12 9.05
CA MET A 12 4.27 -13.38 8.56
C MET A 12 3.05 -14.27 8.28
N ARG A 13 3.13 -15.57 8.58
CA ARG A 13 2.05 -16.52 8.30
C ARG A 13 0.74 -16.11 8.98
N GLY A 14 -0.34 -16.05 8.21
CA GLY A 14 -1.68 -15.67 8.70
C GLY A 14 -1.83 -14.19 9.07
N LYS A 15 -0.85 -13.33 8.75
CA LYS A 15 -0.89 -11.90 9.04
C LYS A 15 -1.25 -11.08 7.79
N SER A 16 -1.58 -9.82 8.02
CA SER A 16 -1.71 -8.81 6.95
C SER A 16 -0.79 -7.63 7.27
N MET A 17 -0.22 -7.03 6.24
CA MET A 17 0.62 -5.83 6.33
C MET A 17 0.09 -4.78 5.36
N ALA A 18 -0.07 -3.56 5.83
CA ALA A 18 -0.49 -2.42 5.03
C ALA A 18 0.65 -1.41 4.90
N PHE A 19 0.93 -0.97 3.68
CA PHE A 19 1.73 0.22 3.39
C PHE A 19 0.75 1.36 3.19
N VAL A 20 0.82 2.39 4.04
CA VAL A 20 -0.08 3.54 4.03
C VAL A 20 0.76 4.79 3.77
N GLY A 21 0.43 5.55 2.73
CA GLY A 21 1.17 6.76 2.43
C GLY A 21 1.16 7.11 0.94
N ASP A 22 2.29 7.65 0.50
CA ASP A 22 2.49 8.19 -0.84
C ASP A 22 3.19 7.17 -1.78
N SER A 23 3.79 7.72 -2.83
CA SER A 23 4.58 6.94 -3.78
C SER A 23 5.75 6.17 -3.16
N LEU A 24 6.37 6.67 -2.07
CA LEU A 24 7.45 5.98 -1.38
C LEU A 24 6.93 4.78 -0.60
N ALA A 25 5.76 4.89 0.05
CA ALA A 25 5.11 3.77 0.71
C ALA A 25 4.83 2.62 -0.28
N ARG A 26 4.30 2.96 -1.47
CA ARG A 26 4.09 2.00 -2.56
C ARG A 26 5.41 1.41 -3.06
N ASN A 27 6.46 2.21 -3.20
CA ASN A 27 7.79 1.72 -3.62
C ASN A 27 8.39 0.74 -2.60
N HIS A 28 8.23 1.02 -1.30
CA HIS A 28 8.64 0.09 -0.25
C HIS A 28 7.86 -1.23 -0.33
N MET A 29 6.55 -1.17 -0.56
CA MET A 29 5.74 -2.38 -0.79
C MET A 29 6.26 -3.19 -1.98
N GLN A 30 6.48 -2.55 -3.12
CA GLN A 30 6.95 -3.21 -4.35
C GLN A 30 8.35 -3.82 -4.16
N SER A 31 9.24 -3.12 -3.46
CA SER A 31 10.57 -3.63 -3.10
C SER A 31 10.49 -4.90 -2.25
N LEU A 32 9.63 -4.89 -1.22
CA LEU A 32 9.35 -6.08 -0.40
C LEU A 32 8.81 -7.22 -1.26
N ILE A 33 7.82 -6.96 -2.11
CA ILE A 33 7.24 -7.98 -2.99
C ILE A 33 8.31 -8.61 -3.89
N CYS A 34 9.20 -7.80 -4.46
CA CYS A 34 10.31 -8.27 -5.29
C CYS A 34 11.27 -9.19 -4.51
N LEU A 35 11.58 -8.86 -3.26
CA LEU A 35 12.40 -9.72 -2.39
C LEU A 35 11.73 -11.07 -2.12
N LEU A 36 10.43 -11.06 -1.79
CA LEU A 36 9.66 -12.26 -1.42
C LEU A 36 9.35 -13.16 -2.63
N THR A 37 9.27 -12.59 -3.83
CA THR A 37 9.01 -13.30 -5.10
C THR A 37 10.01 -14.41 -5.41
N ARG A 38 11.20 -14.36 -4.80
CA ARG A 38 12.22 -15.41 -4.90
C ARG A 38 11.80 -16.73 -4.25
N VAL A 39 10.87 -16.68 -3.30
CA VAL A 39 10.37 -17.83 -2.53
C VAL A 39 8.95 -18.18 -2.93
N GLU A 40 8.09 -17.17 -3.05
CA GLU A 40 6.70 -17.34 -3.46
C GLU A 40 6.25 -16.13 -4.27
N LYS A 41 5.65 -16.36 -5.44
CA LYS A 41 5.00 -15.32 -6.23
C LYS A 41 3.64 -14.97 -5.60
N PRO A 42 3.37 -13.70 -5.26
CA PRO A 42 2.06 -13.33 -4.76
C PRO A 42 1.02 -13.34 -5.89
N THR A 43 -0.23 -13.54 -5.53
CA THR A 43 -1.39 -13.39 -6.43
C THR A 43 -2.17 -12.13 -6.05
N PRO A 44 -2.64 -11.32 -7.00
CA PRO A 44 -3.59 -10.25 -6.69
C PRO A 44 -4.86 -10.86 -6.07
N LYS A 45 -5.49 -10.13 -5.13
CA LYS A 45 -6.70 -10.63 -4.45
C LYS A 45 -7.92 -10.67 -5.37
N SER A 46 -8.02 -9.72 -6.30
CA SER A 46 -9.02 -9.68 -7.37
C SER A 46 -8.40 -9.05 -8.63
N PRO A 47 -8.96 -9.28 -9.84
CA PRO A 47 -8.47 -8.65 -11.08
C PRO A 47 -8.54 -7.12 -11.06
N SER A 48 -9.43 -6.57 -10.23
CA SER A 48 -9.66 -5.14 -10.03
C SER A 48 -8.95 -4.57 -8.80
N ASP A 49 -8.34 -5.42 -7.94
CA ASP A 49 -7.58 -4.95 -6.78
C ASP A 49 -6.19 -4.47 -7.23
N ASP A 50 -6.09 -3.18 -7.53
CA ASP A 50 -4.79 -2.53 -7.63
C ASP A 50 -4.24 -2.33 -6.20
N GLY A 51 -3.20 -3.08 -5.86
CA GLY A 51 -2.49 -2.94 -4.59
C GLY A 51 -2.88 -3.87 -3.46
N VAL A 52 -3.55 -5.01 -3.68
CA VAL A 52 -3.67 -6.09 -2.66
C VAL A 52 -3.14 -7.40 -3.19
N TYR A 53 -2.10 -7.90 -2.52
CA TYR A 53 -1.36 -9.09 -2.91
C TYR A 53 -1.40 -10.14 -1.80
N ARG A 54 -1.57 -11.42 -2.17
CA ARG A 54 -1.60 -12.54 -1.24
C ARG A 54 -0.55 -13.59 -1.58
N TYR A 55 0.22 -13.97 -0.58
CA TYR A 55 1.09 -15.15 -0.57
C TYR A 55 0.28 -16.33 -0.05
N VAL A 56 -0.30 -17.11 -0.96
CA VAL A 56 -1.30 -18.14 -0.67
C VAL A 56 -0.76 -19.21 0.28
N LYS A 57 0.49 -19.67 0.12
CA LYS A 57 1.09 -20.71 0.96
C LYS A 57 1.32 -20.26 2.40
N HIS A 58 1.49 -18.96 2.61
CA HIS A 58 1.71 -18.36 3.92
C HIS A 58 0.45 -17.69 4.49
N ASN A 59 -0.63 -17.61 3.70
CA ASN A 59 -1.80 -16.80 4.05
C ASN A 59 -1.39 -15.39 4.53
N PHE A 60 -0.41 -14.80 3.86
CA PHE A 60 0.12 -13.48 4.17
C PHE A 60 -0.39 -12.48 3.12
N THR A 61 -1.00 -11.38 3.56
CA THR A 61 -1.52 -10.34 2.69
C THR A 61 -0.72 -9.06 2.83
N VAL A 62 -0.39 -8.45 1.69
CA VAL A 62 0.26 -7.14 1.60
C VAL A 62 -0.68 -6.21 0.84
N ALA A 63 -0.98 -5.05 1.41
CA ALA A 63 -1.89 -4.06 0.83
C ALA A 63 -1.25 -2.67 0.77
N ASN A 64 -1.58 -1.92 -0.28
CA ASN A 64 -1.24 -0.51 -0.44
C ASN A 64 -2.47 0.35 -0.20
N PHE A 65 -2.39 1.31 0.72
CA PHE A 65 -3.39 2.34 0.96
C PHE A 65 -2.79 3.68 0.55
N TRP A 66 -3.32 4.25 -0.52
CA TRP A 66 -2.92 5.57 -0.97
C TRP A 66 -3.50 6.63 -0.02
N ALA A 67 -2.62 7.29 0.71
CA ALA A 67 -2.92 8.30 1.72
C ALA A 67 -1.74 9.27 1.80
N PRO A 68 -1.48 10.06 0.74
CA PRO A 68 -0.22 10.81 0.60
C PRO A 68 0.04 11.79 1.74
N PHE A 69 -1.04 12.30 2.37
CA PHE A 69 -0.96 13.20 3.52
C PHE A 69 -1.38 12.55 4.84
N LEU A 70 -1.81 11.28 4.83
CA LEU A 70 -2.33 10.50 5.96
C LEU A 70 -3.61 11.05 6.62
N VAL A 71 -3.84 12.35 6.56
CA VAL A 71 -5.02 13.08 7.04
C VAL A 71 -5.89 13.53 5.87
N ARG A 72 -7.14 13.93 6.14
CA ARG A 72 -8.07 14.36 5.09
C ARG A 72 -7.46 15.53 4.31
N PRO A 73 -7.23 15.37 3.00
CA PRO A 73 -6.82 16.46 2.13
C PRO A 73 -8.02 17.05 1.40
N GLU A 74 -7.97 18.34 1.13
CA GLU A 74 -8.94 19.04 0.28
C GLU A 74 -8.19 19.95 -0.68
N MET A 75 -8.32 19.71 -1.97
CA MET A 75 -7.62 20.50 -2.98
C MET A 75 -8.27 21.88 -3.10
N ILE A 76 -7.48 22.93 -3.06
CA ILE A 76 -8.01 24.30 -2.93
C ILE A 76 -8.64 24.76 -4.25
N GLU A 77 -8.08 24.40 -5.40
CA GLU A 77 -8.67 24.59 -6.75
C GLU A 77 -8.08 23.57 -7.74
N GLU A 78 -8.92 22.65 -8.25
CA GLU A 78 -8.50 21.62 -9.23
C GLU A 78 -8.29 22.22 -10.64
N ASP A 79 -9.07 23.25 -11.01
CA ASP A 79 -9.14 23.87 -12.35
C ASP A 79 -8.80 25.39 -12.39
N GLY A 80 -8.17 25.93 -11.35
CA GLY A 80 -7.76 27.34 -11.32
C GLY A 80 -6.62 27.65 -12.31
N PRO A 81 -6.56 28.85 -12.92
CA PRO A 81 -5.58 29.20 -13.97
C PRO A 81 -4.11 29.12 -13.52
N THR A 82 -3.87 29.03 -12.21
CA THR A 82 -2.55 28.96 -11.59
C THR A 82 -2.11 27.54 -11.26
N HIS A 83 -2.98 26.52 -11.38
CA HIS A 83 -2.72 25.11 -11.03
C HIS A 83 -1.76 24.95 -9.84
N THR A 84 -2.07 25.63 -8.73
CA THR A 84 -1.08 25.82 -7.64
C THR A 84 -0.72 24.54 -6.92
N GLY A 85 -1.54 23.47 -7.05
CA GLY A 85 -1.32 22.20 -6.36
C GLY A 85 -1.39 22.32 -4.84
N LEU A 86 -2.06 23.36 -4.32
CA LEU A 86 -2.20 23.60 -2.89
C LEU A 86 -3.33 22.76 -2.29
N TRP A 87 -3.08 22.27 -1.07
CA TRP A 87 -3.99 21.40 -0.33
C TRP A 87 -4.27 21.99 1.06
N ASN A 88 -5.54 22.02 1.45
CA ASN A 88 -5.95 22.15 2.84
C ASN A 88 -5.81 20.78 3.51
N LEU A 89 -5.18 20.73 4.68
CA LEU A 89 -4.98 19.51 5.46
C LEU A 89 -5.71 19.62 6.79
N TYR A 90 -6.64 18.72 7.04
CA TYR A 90 -7.43 18.68 8.28
C TYR A 90 -6.78 17.67 9.22
N LEU A 91 -5.88 18.15 10.08
CA LEU A 91 -5.00 17.30 10.91
C LEU A 91 -5.74 16.46 11.96
N ASP A 92 -6.99 16.81 12.25
CA ASP A 92 -7.89 16.14 13.18
C ASP A 92 -8.74 15.04 12.51
N GLU A 93 -8.74 14.98 11.18
CA GLU A 93 -9.51 14.02 10.40
C GLU A 93 -8.58 13.05 9.65
N PRO A 94 -8.70 11.72 9.85
CA PRO A 94 -7.92 10.76 9.08
C PRO A 94 -8.34 10.78 7.60
N ASP A 95 -7.39 10.49 6.70
CA ASP A 95 -7.70 10.28 5.30
C ASP A 95 -8.71 9.12 5.17
N ALA A 96 -9.70 9.27 4.30
CA ALA A 96 -10.65 8.20 3.97
C ALA A 96 -10.02 7.07 3.13
N ALA A 97 -8.70 7.11 2.92
CA ALA A 97 -7.85 6.15 2.24
C ALA A 97 -8.44 4.74 2.28
N ARG A 98 -9.01 4.38 1.12
CA ARG A 98 -9.72 3.13 0.80
C ARG A 98 -11.14 2.98 1.40
N ARG A 99 -12.05 3.89 1.03
CA ARG A 99 -13.48 3.54 0.83
C ARG A 99 -13.65 2.85 -0.54
N GLY A 100 -13.77 1.52 -0.54
CA GLY A 100 -14.00 0.67 -1.72
C GLY A 100 -12.87 -0.36 -1.87
N VAL A 101 -13.06 -1.68 -1.91
CA VAL A 101 -14.04 -2.51 -2.66
C VAL A 101 -14.50 -1.86 -3.95
#